data_AF-A0A954ITG8-F1
#
_entry.id   AF-A0A954ITG8-F1
#
_cell.length_a   1.000
_cell.length_b   1.000
_cell.length_c   1.000
_cell.angle_alpha   90.00
_cell.angle_beta   90.00
_cell.angle_gamma   90.00
#
_symmetry.space_group_name_H-M   'P 1'
#
loop_
_entity.id
_entity.type
_entity.pdbx_description
1 polymer ?
#
loop_
_entity_poly.entity_id
_entity_poly.type
_entity_poly.pdbx_seq_one_letter_code
_entity_poly.pdbx_strand_id
1 'polypeptide(L)'
;DGTDFSSRDDLSQLWELWEVRWSPDFDATCIEAARYGTTLGDAVSACLTESLSPAQRDAEQAASVLLQAALAGVQTVTGDLINQLEVLIAQDGEFHSVTAALRHLLFLYCYDEALGTAGSDRCGFLLGETFTRAVWLLESLGEVEGREREFLKGLSGVVETIDRAGLLLDLNRDELIDVLSRVSQDVDQSPTVRGAVAGALWTLGESDGDHIATVLALFAQPAELGDFLTGLFCLGREVAQRNPSLVQSIDQLLMSFRGEDFLEALPAMRLAFTFFTPREKHHMLNTLFESLGLRERPLTALEVDAETAAEALALESRVFEIVERYGLRGSEE
;
A
#
# COMPACT_ATOMS: atom_id res chain seq x y z
N ASP A 1 -4.05 -18.23 14.65
CA ASP A 1 -5.28 -18.42 13.87
C ASP A 1 -6.32 -17.49 14.44
N GLY A 2 -6.70 -16.49 13.67
CA GLY A 2 -7.56 -15.38 14.09
C GLY A 2 -7.28 -14.14 13.27
N THR A 3 -8.22 -13.19 13.30
CA THR A 3 -8.06 -11.87 12.68
C THR A 3 -6.89 -11.12 13.32
N ASP A 4 -5.96 -10.60 12.53
CA ASP A 4 -4.85 -9.78 13.04
C ASP A 4 -5.02 -8.33 12.62
N PHE A 5 -5.57 -7.52 13.54
CA PHE A 5 -5.73 -6.09 13.35
C PHE A 5 -4.40 -5.31 13.29
N SER A 6 -3.32 -5.85 13.86
CA SER A 6 -2.01 -5.19 13.86
C SER A 6 -1.35 -5.26 12.49
N SER A 7 -1.30 -6.44 11.89
CA SER A 7 -0.75 -6.64 10.54
C SER A 7 -1.79 -6.35 9.43
N ARG A 8 -3.07 -6.21 9.80
CA ARG A 8 -4.23 -6.10 8.90
C ARG A 8 -4.42 -7.35 8.05
N ASP A 9 -4.15 -8.50 8.66
CA ASP A 9 -4.26 -9.81 8.03
C ASP A 9 -5.58 -10.49 8.39
N ASP A 10 -6.19 -11.15 7.41
CA ASP A 10 -7.49 -11.83 7.48
C ASP A 10 -8.60 -11.03 8.19
N LEU A 11 -8.85 -9.79 7.73
CA LEU A 11 -9.98 -8.96 8.19
C LEU A 11 -11.35 -9.41 7.64
N SER A 12 -11.41 -10.55 6.95
CA SER A 12 -12.60 -11.03 6.24
C SER A 12 -13.69 -11.55 7.18
N GLN A 13 -13.27 -12.19 8.28
CA GLN A 13 -14.13 -12.67 9.34
C GLN A 13 -13.50 -12.31 10.67
N LEU A 14 -14.20 -11.52 11.49
CA LEU A 14 -13.76 -11.15 12.83
C LEU A 14 -14.05 -12.32 13.79
N TRP A 15 -13.00 -13.00 14.25
CA TRP A 15 -13.15 -14.07 15.24
C TRP A 15 -11.92 -14.19 16.15
N GLU A 16 -12.21 -14.57 17.40
CA GLU A 16 -11.19 -14.84 18.42
C GLU A 16 -11.58 -16.07 19.23
N LEU A 17 -10.58 -16.86 19.65
CA LEU A 17 -10.77 -18.00 20.54
C LEU A 17 -9.98 -17.78 21.83
N TRP A 18 -10.70 -17.58 22.94
CA TRP A 18 -10.11 -17.41 24.25
C TRP A 18 -10.22 -18.71 25.06
N GLU A 19 -9.10 -19.24 25.53
CA GLU A 19 -9.05 -20.37 26.46
C GLU A 19 -8.45 -19.93 27.79
N VAL A 20 -9.23 -20.01 28.86
CA VAL A 20 -8.74 -19.71 30.21
C VAL A 20 -7.91 -20.90 30.70
N ARG A 21 -6.61 -20.68 30.91
CA ARG A 21 -5.69 -21.69 31.44
C ARG A 21 -5.17 -21.29 32.81
N TRP A 22 -5.22 -22.22 33.76
CA TRP A 22 -4.60 -22.04 35.07
C TRP A 22 -3.09 -22.31 34.98
N SER A 23 -2.28 -21.45 35.61
CA SER A 23 -0.83 -21.61 35.73
C SER A 23 -0.44 -21.58 37.21
N PRO A 24 0.50 -22.44 37.67
CA PRO A 24 1.03 -22.38 39.04
C PRO A 24 1.65 -21.02 39.40
N ASP A 25 2.16 -20.31 38.39
CA ASP A 25 2.83 -19.03 38.57
C ASP A 25 1.86 -17.84 38.67
N PHE A 26 0.54 -18.07 38.52
CA PHE A 26 -0.47 -17.00 38.49
C PHE A 26 -0.38 -16.05 39.68
N ASP A 27 -0.32 -16.58 40.90
CA ASP A 27 -0.25 -15.76 42.11
C ASP A 27 1.04 -14.93 42.17
N ALA A 28 2.16 -15.48 41.69
CA ALA A 28 3.43 -14.77 41.61
C ALA A 28 3.38 -13.65 40.57
N THR A 29 2.85 -13.94 39.37
CA THR A 29 2.67 -12.94 38.30
C THR A 29 1.72 -11.82 38.72
N CYS A 30 0.68 -12.10 39.50
CA CYS A 30 -0.20 -11.07 40.06
C CYS A 30 0.52 -10.15 41.05
N ILE A 31 1.43 -10.69 41.89
CA ILE A 31 2.25 -9.88 42.81
C ILE A 31 3.20 -8.96 42.02
N GLU A 32 3.84 -9.49 40.97
CA GLU A 32 4.69 -8.68 40.09
C GLU A 32 3.87 -7.59 39.36
N ALA A 33 2.70 -7.95 38.83
CA ALA A 33 1.81 -7.04 38.12
C ALA A 33 1.23 -5.95 39.03
N ALA A 34 1.12 -6.18 40.34
CA ALA A 34 0.63 -5.19 41.30
C ALA A 34 1.50 -3.91 41.35
N ARG A 35 2.74 -3.94 40.84
CA ARG A 35 3.59 -2.75 40.68
C ARG A 35 2.99 -1.71 39.72
N TYR A 36 2.14 -2.15 38.80
CA TYR A 36 1.57 -1.31 37.75
C TYR A 36 0.29 -0.60 38.16
N GLY A 37 -0.35 -1.03 39.25
CA GLY A 37 -1.55 -0.37 39.75
C GLY A 37 -2.40 -1.25 40.63
N THR A 38 -3.34 -0.61 41.33
CA THR A 38 -4.31 -1.28 42.21
C THR A 38 -5.57 -1.74 41.48
N THR A 39 -5.79 -1.27 40.26
CA THR A 39 -6.89 -1.69 39.39
C THR A 39 -6.35 -2.20 38.06
N LEU A 40 -7.14 -3.01 37.34
CA LEU A 40 -6.76 -3.50 36.01
C LEU A 40 -6.51 -2.36 35.02
N GLY A 41 -7.34 -1.30 35.06
CA GLY A 41 -7.18 -0.15 34.18
C GLY A 41 -5.88 0.63 34.45
N ASP A 42 -5.53 0.82 35.73
CA ASP A 42 -4.26 1.46 36.11
C ASP A 42 -3.08 0.60 35.66
N ALA A 43 -3.16 -0.71 35.90
CA ALA A 43 -2.10 -1.65 35.55
C ALA A 43 -1.85 -1.69 34.04
N VAL A 44 -2.91 -1.77 33.23
CA VAL A 44 -2.80 -1.73 31.77
C VAL A 44 -2.22 -0.40 31.30
N SER A 45 -2.71 0.73 31.83
CA SER A 45 -2.19 2.05 31.45
C SER A 45 -0.70 2.21 31.76
N ALA A 46 -0.26 1.75 32.93
CA ALA A 46 1.15 1.80 33.32
C ALA A 46 2.00 0.86 32.47
N CYS A 47 1.52 -0.35 32.16
CA CYS A 47 2.22 -1.28 31.25
C CYS A 47 2.38 -0.69 29.84
N LEU A 48 1.32 -0.09 29.28
CA LEU A 48 1.36 0.54 27.96
C LEU A 48 2.26 1.78 27.93
N THR A 49 2.29 2.54 29.03
CA THR A 49 3.19 3.70 29.15
C THR A 49 4.65 3.26 29.29
N GLU A 50 4.93 2.19 30.04
CA GLU A 50 6.28 1.63 30.18
C GLU A 50 6.78 0.99 28.88
N SER A 51 5.89 0.39 28.08
CA SER A 51 6.27 -0.20 26.79
C SER A 51 6.69 0.84 25.76
N LEU A 52 6.27 2.10 25.93
CA LEU A 52 6.80 3.23 25.16
C LEU A 52 8.15 3.66 25.72
N SER A 53 9.23 3.30 25.03
CA SER A 53 10.56 3.81 25.31
C SER A 53 10.78 5.15 24.57
N PRO A 54 10.94 6.30 25.26
CA PRO A 54 11.21 7.59 24.61
C PRO A 54 12.53 7.62 23.83
N ALA A 55 13.43 6.67 24.12
CA ALA A 55 14.73 6.57 23.44
C ALA A 55 14.61 6.00 22.02
N GLN A 56 13.55 5.20 21.76
CA GLN A 56 13.20 4.71 20.43
C GLN A 56 12.21 5.71 19.84
N ARG A 57 12.72 6.69 19.09
CA ARG A 57 11.92 7.65 18.32
C ARG A 57 11.24 6.92 17.17
N ASP A 58 10.22 6.15 17.50
CA ASP A 58 9.54 5.21 16.62
C ASP A 58 8.04 5.43 16.72
N ALA A 59 7.51 6.19 15.77
CA ALA A 59 6.10 6.54 15.70
C ALA A 59 5.22 5.31 15.43
N GLU A 60 5.71 4.32 14.67
CA GLU A 60 4.99 3.08 14.41
C GLU A 60 4.75 2.31 15.70
N GLN A 61 5.80 2.10 16.49
CA GLN A 61 5.68 1.44 17.79
C GLN A 61 4.74 2.23 18.71
N ALA A 62 4.82 3.55 18.68
CA ALA A 62 3.95 4.43 19.44
C ALA A 62 2.47 4.21 19.07
N ALA A 63 2.11 4.30 17.79
CA ALA A 63 0.73 4.08 17.34
C ALA A 63 0.25 2.64 17.53
N SER A 64 1.16 1.65 17.45
CA SER A 64 0.87 0.25 17.74
C SER A 64 0.43 0.03 19.20
N VAL A 65 1.03 0.75 20.16
CA VAL A 65 0.58 0.71 21.56
C VAL A 65 -0.85 1.24 21.71
N LEU A 66 -1.23 2.26 20.95
CA LEU A 66 -2.62 2.76 20.96
C LEU A 66 -3.59 1.73 20.38
N LEU A 67 -3.20 1.05 19.29
CA LEU A 67 -3.97 -0.05 18.72
C LEU A 67 -4.10 -1.22 19.70
N GLN A 68 -3.04 -1.59 20.40
CA GLN A 68 -3.07 -2.61 21.46
C GLN A 68 -3.99 -2.22 22.61
N ALA A 69 -4.01 -0.94 23.00
CA ALA A 69 -4.93 -0.42 24.01
C ALA A 69 -6.40 -0.60 23.57
N ALA A 70 -6.70 -0.28 22.31
CA ALA A 70 -8.02 -0.47 21.73
C ALA A 70 -8.42 -1.96 21.70
N LEU A 71 -7.53 -2.84 21.25
CA LEU A 71 -7.74 -4.30 21.23
C LEU A 71 -7.92 -4.89 22.63
N ALA A 72 -7.24 -4.35 23.63
CA ALA A 72 -7.39 -4.74 25.03
C ALA A 72 -8.69 -4.20 25.68
N GLY A 73 -9.53 -3.47 24.94
CA GLY A 73 -10.78 -2.90 25.43
C GLY A 73 -10.58 -1.76 26.43
N VAL A 74 -9.42 -1.09 26.39
CA VAL A 74 -9.12 0.05 27.26
C VAL A 74 -9.91 1.26 26.78
N GLN A 75 -11.10 1.46 27.35
CA GLN A 75 -11.99 2.55 26.94
C GLN A 75 -11.42 3.94 27.20
N THR A 76 -10.52 4.09 28.18
CA THR A 76 -9.93 5.37 28.55
C THR A 76 -8.41 5.25 28.60
N VAL A 77 -7.78 5.63 27.50
CA VAL A 77 -6.33 5.87 27.48
C VAL A 77 -6.01 7.11 28.31
N THR A 78 -4.98 7.03 29.16
CA THR A 78 -4.55 8.15 29.99
C THR A 78 -4.03 9.31 29.14
N GLY A 79 -4.20 10.54 29.63
CA GLY A 79 -3.66 11.72 28.95
C GLY A 79 -2.14 11.65 28.79
N ASP A 80 -1.44 11.04 29.76
CA ASP A 80 0.01 10.87 29.74
C ASP A 80 0.47 10.00 28.56
N LEU A 81 -0.25 8.91 28.25
CA LEU A 81 0.08 8.05 27.10
C LEU A 81 -0.07 8.85 25.81
N ILE A 82 -1.18 9.57 25.63
CA ILE A 82 -1.43 10.39 24.44
C ILE A 82 -0.35 11.46 24.26
N ASN A 83 0.00 12.17 25.33
CA ASN A 83 1.07 13.18 25.30
C ASN A 83 2.42 12.56 24.89
N GLN A 84 2.72 11.36 25.38
CA GLN A 84 3.95 10.65 25.03
C GLN A 84 3.95 10.21 23.55
N LEU A 85 2.80 9.74 23.03
CA LEU A 85 2.64 9.41 21.61
C LEU A 85 2.86 10.64 20.72
N GLU A 86 2.26 11.77 21.07
CA GLU A 86 2.43 13.04 20.35
C GLU A 86 3.91 13.45 20.28
N VAL A 87 4.62 13.38 21.40
CA VAL A 87 6.07 13.68 21.47
C VAL A 87 6.88 12.74 20.59
N LEU A 88 6.57 11.43 20.61
CA LEU A 88 7.27 10.43 19.79
C LEU A 88 7.05 10.68 18.29
N ILE A 89 5.81 10.91 17.87
CA ILE A 89 5.44 11.22 16.48
C ILE A 89 6.18 12.49 16.02
N ALA A 90 6.15 13.56 16.81
CA ALA A 90 6.78 14.83 16.45
C ALA A 90 8.32 14.73 16.32
N GLN A 91 8.96 13.82 17.06
CA GLN A 91 10.42 13.66 17.08
C GLN A 91 10.94 12.62 16.11
N ASP A 92 10.08 11.78 15.54
CA ASP A 92 10.48 10.76 14.59
C ASP A 92 10.94 11.39 13.28
N GLY A 93 12.13 10.99 12.81
CA GLY A 93 12.76 11.48 11.59
C GLY A 93 12.61 10.54 10.40
N GLU A 94 11.96 9.39 10.58
CA GLU A 94 11.89 8.33 9.58
C GLU A 94 10.51 8.31 8.92
N PHE A 95 10.45 8.66 7.62
CA PHE A 95 9.19 8.70 6.87
C PHE A 95 8.40 7.39 6.93
N HIS A 96 9.08 6.25 6.86
CA HIS A 96 8.44 4.93 6.89
C HIS A 96 7.78 4.62 8.24
N SER A 97 8.41 4.96 9.38
CA SER A 97 7.81 4.75 10.71
C SER A 97 6.62 5.69 10.92
N VAL A 98 6.76 6.97 10.57
CA VAL A 98 5.67 7.96 10.68
C VAL A 98 4.47 7.57 9.81
N THR A 99 4.68 7.12 8.58
CA THR A 99 3.56 6.71 7.71
C THR A 99 2.97 5.34 8.09
N ALA A 100 3.74 4.45 8.72
CA ALA A 100 3.18 3.24 9.34
C ALA A 100 2.29 3.59 10.53
N ALA A 101 2.74 4.52 11.39
CA ALA A 101 1.94 5.09 12.47
C ALA A 101 0.64 5.73 11.95
N LEU A 102 0.75 6.53 10.89
CA LEU A 102 -0.38 7.19 10.22
C LEU A 102 -1.45 6.18 9.83
N ARG A 103 -1.04 5.04 9.25
CA ARG A 103 -1.98 3.98 8.85
C ARG A 103 -2.65 3.29 10.05
N HIS A 104 -1.98 3.19 11.20
CA HIS A 104 -2.60 2.64 12.42
C HIS A 104 -3.65 3.61 12.97
N LEU A 105 -3.31 4.89 13.03
CA LEU A 105 -4.21 5.95 13.47
C LEU A 105 -5.40 6.12 12.53
N LEU A 106 -5.19 6.05 11.21
CA LEU A 106 -6.26 6.08 10.22
C LEU A 106 -7.22 4.90 10.41
N PHE A 107 -6.68 3.70 10.69
CA PHE A 107 -7.51 2.53 10.96
C PHE A 107 -8.40 2.73 12.20
N LEU A 108 -7.80 3.16 13.31
CA LEU A 108 -8.54 3.47 14.55
C LEU A 108 -9.58 4.57 14.34
N TYR A 109 -9.26 5.60 13.55
CA TYR A 109 -10.15 6.73 13.35
C TYR A 109 -11.32 6.43 12.39
N CYS A 110 -11.06 5.74 11.27
CA CYS A 110 -12.03 5.57 10.18
C CYS A 110 -12.75 4.22 10.17
N TYR A 111 -12.10 3.15 10.60
CA TYR A 111 -12.59 1.78 10.32
C TYR A 111 -12.94 0.99 11.58
N ASP A 112 -12.57 1.49 12.76
CA ASP A 112 -12.78 0.78 14.01
C ASP A 112 -14.11 1.13 14.70
N GLU A 113 -15.21 0.65 14.13
CA GLU A 113 -16.51 0.65 14.83
C GLU A 113 -16.58 -0.40 15.94
N ALA A 114 -15.76 -1.46 15.87
CA ALA A 114 -15.82 -2.63 16.75
C ALA A 114 -15.18 -2.39 18.12
N LEU A 115 -14.04 -1.68 18.19
CA LEU A 115 -13.34 -1.37 19.44
C LEU A 115 -13.76 0.01 20.00
N GLY A 116 -14.65 0.73 19.30
CA GLY A 116 -15.25 1.97 19.76
C GLY A 116 -14.33 3.19 19.72
N THR A 117 -13.27 3.14 18.90
CA THR A 117 -12.33 4.27 18.74
C THR A 117 -12.62 5.15 17.52
N ALA A 118 -13.48 4.69 16.60
CA ALA A 118 -13.88 5.45 15.42
C ALA A 118 -14.41 6.85 15.77
N GLY A 119 -13.90 7.86 15.05
CA GLY A 119 -14.30 9.25 15.24
C GLY A 119 -13.86 9.90 16.57
N SER A 120 -12.99 9.27 17.36
CA SER A 120 -12.45 9.85 18.59
C SER A 120 -11.64 11.12 18.30
N ASP A 121 -11.96 12.23 19.00
CA ASP A 121 -11.25 13.51 18.88
C ASP A 121 -9.73 13.37 19.11
N ARG A 122 -9.32 12.50 20.05
CA ARG A 122 -7.91 12.26 20.35
C ARG A 122 -7.20 11.51 19.25
N CYS A 123 -7.84 10.50 18.67
CA CYS A 123 -7.30 9.77 17.53
C CYS A 123 -7.21 10.69 16.30
N GLY A 124 -8.24 11.52 16.08
CA GLY A 124 -8.25 12.52 15.01
C GLY A 124 -7.12 13.53 15.16
N PHE A 125 -6.87 14.04 16.37
CA PHE A 125 -5.75 14.93 16.65
C PHE A 125 -4.39 14.27 16.34
N LEU A 126 -4.13 13.07 16.88
CA LEU A 126 -2.89 12.34 16.59
C LEU A 126 -2.73 12.03 15.09
N LEU A 127 -3.82 11.69 14.40
CA LEU A 127 -3.82 11.44 12.96
C LEU A 127 -3.42 12.69 12.18
N GLY A 128 -3.97 13.86 12.54
CA GLY A 128 -3.62 15.15 11.92
C GLY A 128 -2.16 15.56 12.15
N GLU A 129 -1.65 15.41 13.38
CA GLU A 129 -0.24 15.67 13.69
C GLU A 129 0.69 14.72 12.94
N THR A 130 0.34 13.44 12.87
CA THR A 130 1.13 12.43 12.13
C THR A 130 1.10 12.71 10.63
N PHE A 131 -0.03 13.15 10.08
CA PHE A 131 -0.15 13.55 8.68
C PHE A 131 0.77 14.73 8.38
N THR A 132 0.70 15.79 9.19
CA THR A 132 1.55 16.98 9.06
C THR A 132 3.03 16.60 9.12
N ARG A 133 3.41 15.71 10.05
CA ARG A 133 4.78 15.20 10.16
C ARG A 133 5.20 14.40 8.92
N ALA A 134 4.32 13.55 8.39
CA ALA A 134 4.60 12.75 7.18
C ALA A 134 4.83 13.65 5.96
N VAL A 135 4.01 14.70 5.78
CA VAL A 135 4.16 15.68 4.70
C VAL A 135 5.48 16.44 4.82
N TRP A 136 5.85 16.87 6.03
CA TRP A 136 7.13 17.51 6.29
C TRP A 136 8.32 16.60 5.95
N LEU A 137 8.26 15.32 6.35
CA LEU A 137 9.31 14.33 6.06
C LEU A 137 9.42 14.00 4.57
N LEU A 138 8.29 14.01 3.86
CA LEU A 138 8.25 13.83 2.41
C LEU A 138 8.95 14.98 1.67
N GLU A 139 8.85 16.21 2.17
CA GLU A 139 9.56 17.35 1.60
C GLU A 139 11.08 17.26 1.82
N SER A 140 11.51 16.72 2.96
CA SER A 140 12.92 16.52 3.28
C SER A 140 13.43 15.11 2.93
N LEU A 141 12.82 14.45 1.96
CA LEU A 141 13.15 13.06 1.62
C LEU A 141 14.57 12.96 1.06
N GLY A 142 15.38 12.07 1.65
CA GLY A 142 16.68 11.69 1.08
C GLY A 142 16.54 10.61 0.01
N GLU A 143 17.63 9.87 -0.24
CA GLU A 143 17.59 8.68 -1.09
C GLU A 143 16.77 7.55 -0.43
N VAL A 144 15.92 6.89 -1.22
CA VAL A 144 14.98 5.84 -0.77
C VAL A 144 15.50 4.43 -1.08
N GLU A 145 16.78 4.29 -1.44
CA GLU A 145 17.35 3.03 -1.93
C GLU A 145 17.10 1.85 -0.97
N GLY A 146 16.54 0.76 -1.51
CA GLY A 146 16.26 -0.47 -0.78
C GLY A 146 15.06 -0.40 0.17
N ARG A 147 14.31 0.71 0.16
CA ARG A 147 13.08 0.94 0.95
C ARG A 147 11.92 1.43 0.09
N GLU A 148 11.95 1.14 -1.22
CA GLU A 148 10.96 1.62 -2.18
C GLU A 148 9.56 1.10 -1.82
N ARG A 149 9.45 -0.14 -1.36
CA ARG A 149 8.16 -0.74 -0.98
C ARG A 149 7.54 -0.03 0.22
N GLU A 150 8.34 0.27 1.23
CA GLU A 150 7.95 0.98 2.44
C GLU A 150 7.52 2.40 2.10
N PHE A 151 8.28 3.08 1.24
CA PHE A 151 7.93 4.40 0.74
C PHE A 151 6.59 4.40 -0.02
N LEU A 152 6.40 3.46 -0.97
CA LEU A 152 5.16 3.36 -1.73
C LEU A 152 3.95 3.11 -0.82
N LYS A 153 4.08 2.18 0.15
CA LYS A 153 3.04 1.93 1.16
C LYS A 153 2.76 3.17 2.01
N GLY A 154 3.80 3.88 2.41
CA GLY A 154 3.69 5.09 3.22
C GLY A 154 2.97 6.21 2.47
N LEU A 155 3.37 6.48 1.23
CA LEU A 155 2.75 7.49 0.38
C LEU A 155 1.28 7.15 0.06
N SER A 156 0.96 5.88 -0.22
CA SER A 156 -0.44 5.45 -0.35
C SER A 156 -1.25 5.73 0.92
N GLY A 157 -0.68 5.50 2.11
CA GLY A 157 -1.32 5.83 3.38
C GLY A 157 -1.55 7.33 3.57
N VAL A 158 -0.63 8.18 3.11
CA VAL A 158 -0.79 9.65 3.13
C VAL A 158 -1.93 10.10 2.23
N VAL A 159 -1.98 9.58 0.99
CA VAL A 159 -3.06 9.90 0.04
C VAL A 159 -4.42 9.39 0.53
N GLU A 160 -4.47 8.16 1.07
CA GLU A 160 -5.69 7.59 1.66
C GLU A 160 -6.18 8.43 2.86
N THR A 161 -5.26 8.94 3.68
CA THR A 161 -5.62 9.80 4.81
C THR A 161 -6.34 11.08 4.36
N ILE A 162 -5.89 11.70 3.27
CA ILE A 162 -6.57 12.86 2.68
C ILE A 162 -7.96 12.48 2.16
N ASP A 163 -8.08 11.37 1.43
CA ASP A 163 -9.36 10.91 0.88
C ASP A 163 -10.39 10.60 1.98
N ARG A 164 -9.96 9.93 3.06
CA ARG A 164 -10.85 9.43 4.11
C ARG A 164 -11.12 10.42 5.23
N ALA A 165 -10.12 11.19 5.64
CA ALA A 165 -10.18 12.04 6.84
C ALA A 165 -9.89 13.52 6.55
N GLY A 166 -9.47 13.89 5.33
CA GLY A 166 -9.03 15.24 5.01
C GLY A 166 -10.06 16.34 5.34
N LEU A 167 -11.32 16.14 4.93
CA LEU A 167 -12.39 17.10 5.24
C LEU A 167 -12.83 17.08 6.70
N LEU A 168 -12.74 15.92 7.37
CA LEU A 168 -13.19 15.75 8.76
C LEU A 168 -12.22 16.40 9.75
N LEU A 169 -10.93 16.35 9.44
CA LEU A 169 -9.84 16.85 10.29
C LEU A 169 -9.22 18.15 9.79
N ASP A 170 -9.78 18.76 8.73
CA ASP A 170 -9.26 19.98 8.10
C ASP A 170 -7.77 19.85 7.70
N LEU A 171 -7.41 18.69 7.14
CA LEU A 171 -6.02 18.42 6.72
C LEU A 171 -5.67 19.27 5.50
N ASN A 172 -4.43 19.79 5.50
CA ASN A 172 -3.95 20.69 4.46
C ASN A 172 -3.63 19.93 3.15
N ARG A 173 -4.66 19.70 2.33
CA ARG A 173 -4.55 19.07 1.01
C ARG A 173 -3.61 19.84 0.08
N ASP A 174 -3.70 21.17 0.10
CA ASP A 174 -2.92 22.03 -0.80
C ASP A 174 -1.42 21.96 -0.49
N GLU A 175 -1.05 21.91 0.80
CA GLU A 175 0.35 21.71 1.22
C GLU A 175 0.89 20.35 0.77
N LEU A 176 0.10 19.27 0.87
CA LEU A 176 0.50 17.97 0.33
C LEU A 176 0.77 18.06 -1.18
N ILE A 177 -0.11 18.70 -1.95
CA ILE A 177 0.04 18.84 -3.40
C ILE A 177 1.28 19.64 -3.76
N ASP A 178 1.54 20.71 -3.03
CA ASP A 178 2.73 21.54 -3.18
C ASP A 178 4.01 20.74 -2.92
N VAL A 179 4.04 19.90 -1.87
CA VAL A 179 5.18 19.01 -1.57
C VAL A 179 5.34 17.96 -2.67
N LEU A 180 4.27 17.27 -3.07
CA LEU A 180 4.29 16.29 -4.15
C LEU A 180 4.82 16.92 -5.45
N SER A 181 4.37 18.12 -5.79
CA SER A 181 4.83 18.83 -6.98
C SER A 181 6.34 19.11 -6.94
N ARG A 182 6.89 19.48 -5.78
CA ARG A 182 8.33 19.66 -5.59
C ARG A 182 9.10 18.34 -5.73
N VAL A 183 8.66 17.27 -5.08
CA VAL A 183 9.32 15.96 -5.14
C VAL A 183 9.28 15.37 -6.56
N SER A 184 8.21 15.61 -7.32
CA SER A 184 8.11 15.16 -8.73
C SER A 184 9.16 15.82 -9.64
N GLN A 185 9.53 17.07 -9.32
CA GLN A 185 10.50 17.88 -10.06
C GLN A 185 11.95 17.67 -9.59
N ASP A 186 12.16 17.02 -8.45
CA ASP A 186 13.49 16.69 -7.95
C ASP A 186 14.14 15.64 -8.86
N VAL A 187 15.25 16.01 -9.50
CA VAL A 187 15.98 15.16 -10.45
C VAL A 187 16.88 14.14 -9.76
N ASP A 188 17.18 14.34 -8.48
CA ASP A 188 18.01 13.42 -7.70
C ASP A 188 17.17 12.26 -7.13
N GLN A 189 15.85 12.34 -7.20
CA GLN A 189 14.94 11.27 -6.77
C GLN A 189 14.88 10.12 -7.77
N SER A 190 14.75 8.90 -7.24
CA SER A 190 14.67 7.68 -8.04
C SER A 190 13.43 7.66 -8.96
N PRO A 191 13.49 6.94 -10.09
CA PRO A 191 12.34 6.78 -10.98
C PRO A 191 11.08 6.30 -10.25
N THR A 192 11.21 5.35 -9.32
CA THR A 192 10.09 4.84 -8.51
C THR A 192 9.43 5.92 -7.66
N VAL A 193 10.22 6.76 -6.99
CA VAL A 193 9.69 7.86 -6.17
C VAL A 193 8.95 8.88 -7.04
N ARG A 194 9.57 9.30 -8.14
CA ARG A 194 8.99 10.27 -9.07
C ARG A 194 7.71 9.75 -9.72
N GLY A 195 7.68 8.46 -10.04
CA GLY A 195 6.48 7.77 -10.52
C GLY A 195 5.36 7.76 -9.49
N ALA A 196 5.66 7.41 -8.24
CA ALA A 196 4.68 7.34 -7.16
C ALA A 196 4.03 8.70 -6.87
N VAL A 197 4.84 9.75 -6.84
CA VAL A 197 4.38 11.12 -6.62
C VAL A 197 3.56 11.63 -7.81
N ALA A 198 3.97 11.32 -9.05
CA ALA A 198 3.17 11.61 -10.23
C ALA A 198 1.80 10.88 -10.20
N GLY A 199 1.80 9.62 -9.74
CA GLY A 199 0.58 8.85 -9.53
C GLY A 199 -0.32 9.44 -8.45
N ALA A 200 0.26 9.91 -7.34
CA ALA A 200 -0.47 10.59 -6.27
C ALA A 200 -1.12 11.90 -6.76
N LEU A 201 -0.37 12.76 -7.45
CA LEU A 201 -0.90 13.99 -8.05
C LEU A 201 -2.05 13.71 -9.02
N TRP A 202 -1.91 12.66 -9.84
CA TRP A 202 -2.96 12.28 -10.78
C TRP A 202 -4.22 11.74 -10.09
N THR A 203 -4.07 10.90 -9.08
CA THR A 203 -5.19 10.39 -8.27
C THR A 203 -5.90 11.51 -7.52
N LEU A 204 -5.15 12.52 -7.05
CA LEU A 204 -5.72 13.72 -6.42
C LEU A 204 -6.39 14.67 -7.42
N GLY A 205 -6.22 14.48 -8.73
CA GLY A 205 -6.82 15.33 -9.77
C GLY A 205 -6.00 16.58 -10.14
N GLU A 206 -4.74 16.65 -9.72
CA GLU A 206 -3.82 17.78 -9.99
C GLU A 206 -2.96 17.56 -11.24
N SER A 207 -3.15 16.43 -11.93
CA SER A 207 -2.47 16.06 -13.16
C SER A 207 -3.44 15.35 -14.11
N ASP A 208 -3.08 15.28 -15.38
CA ASP A 208 -3.82 14.56 -16.41
C ASP A 208 -2.92 13.57 -17.16
N GLY A 209 -3.54 12.72 -17.98
CA GLY A 209 -2.81 11.68 -18.70
C GLY A 209 -1.76 12.21 -19.68
N ASP A 210 -1.96 13.40 -20.24
CA ASP A 210 -1.03 13.98 -21.21
C ASP A 210 0.21 14.55 -20.51
N HIS A 211 0.04 15.17 -19.34
CA HIS A 211 1.15 15.56 -18.47
C HIS A 211 1.93 14.32 -18.00
N ILE A 212 1.24 13.27 -17.55
CA ILE A 212 1.89 12.02 -17.13
C ILE A 212 2.65 11.36 -18.28
N ALA A 213 2.10 11.35 -19.50
CA ALA A 213 2.81 10.87 -20.68
C ALA A 213 4.08 11.68 -20.99
N THR A 214 4.03 13.00 -20.77
CA THR A 214 5.20 13.88 -20.91
C THR A 214 6.28 13.56 -19.87
N VAL A 215 5.90 13.33 -18.62
CA VAL A 215 6.83 12.94 -17.55
C VAL A 215 7.41 11.54 -17.82
N LEU A 216 6.59 10.58 -18.27
CA LEU A 216 7.01 9.23 -18.63
C LEU A 216 8.14 9.25 -19.68
N ALA A 217 8.09 10.17 -20.65
CA ALA A 217 9.12 10.29 -21.68
C ALA A 217 10.51 10.67 -21.13
N LEU A 218 10.59 11.24 -19.92
CA LEU A 218 11.86 11.50 -19.23
C LEU A 218 12.56 10.21 -18.77
N PHE A 219 11.80 9.13 -18.58
CA PHE A 219 12.26 7.82 -18.13
C PHE A 219 12.21 6.78 -19.25
N ALA A 220 12.45 7.22 -20.48
CA ALA A 220 12.46 6.35 -21.66
C ALA A 220 13.63 5.35 -21.69
N GLN A 221 14.54 5.39 -20.72
CA GLN A 221 15.64 4.43 -20.62
C GLN A 221 15.13 3.05 -20.16
N PRO A 222 15.62 1.94 -20.74
CA PRO A 222 15.17 0.59 -20.37
C PRO A 222 15.22 0.27 -18.89
N ALA A 223 16.28 0.71 -18.20
CA ALA A 223 16.49 0.49 -16.77
C ALA A 223 15.53 1.29 -15.87
N GLU A 224 14.98 2.41 -16.34
CA GLU A 224 14.21 3.36 -15.52
C GLU A 224 12.70 3.23 -15.72
N LEU A 225 12.26 2.86 -16.93
CA LEU A 225 10.86 2.85 -17.33
C LEU A 225 9.99 2.01 -16.40
N GLY A 226 10.43 0.79 -16.09
CA GLY A 226 9.67 -0.13 -15.23
C GLY A 226 9.57 0.35 -13.78
N ASP A 227 10.61 0.98 -13.26
CA ASP A 227 10.66 1.52 -11.90
C ASP A 227 9.74 2.74 -11.77
N PHE A 228 9.78 3.66 -12.74
CA PHE A 228 8.84 4.77 -12.82
C PHE A 228 7.38 4.28 -12.87
N LEU A 229 7.07 3.30 -13.74
CA LEU A 229 5.73 2.75 -13.85
C LEU A 229 5.30 1.98 -12.58
N THR A 230 6.23 1.34 -11.88
CA THR A 230 5.96 0.68 -10.60
C THR A 230 5.45 1.69 -9.58
N GLY A 231 6.12 2.83 -9.45
CA GLY A 231 5.64 3.92 -8.59
C GLY A 231 4.30 4.48 -9.06
N LEU A 232 4.20 4.83 -10.35
CA LEU A 232 2.99 5.43 -10.93
C LEU A 232 1.76 4.55 -10.73
N PHE A 233 1.86 3.24 -11.00
CA PHE A 233 0.74 2.33 -10.88
C PHE A 233 0.40 2.00 -9.43
N CYS A 234 1.35 2.08 -8.49
CA CYS A 234 1.03 1.86 -7.08
C CYS A 234 0.00 2.89 -6.55
N LEU A 235 0.09 4.15 -6.99
CA LEU A 235 -0.77 5.24 -6.52
C LEU A 235 -1.85 5.63 -7.53
N GLY A 236 -1.58 5.44 -8.82
CA GLY A 236 -2.39 5.90 -9.94
C GLY A 236 -3.08 4.78 -10.74
N ARG A 237 -3.15 3.54 -10.23
CA ARG A 237 -3.74 2.38 -10.93
C ARG A 237 -5.10 2.70 -11.57
N GLU A 238 -6.01 3.28 -10.79
CA GLU A 238 -7.39 3.49 -11.22
C GLU A 238 -7.54 4.50 -12.35
N VAL A 239 -6.77 5.59 -12.30
CA VAL A 239 -6.74 6.63 -13.34
C VAL A 239 -5.93 6.17 -14.56
N ALA A 240 -4.83 5.46 -14.35
CA ALA A 240 -3.96 4.95 -15.41
C ALA A 240 -4.66 3.94 -16.33
N GLN A 241 -5.40 2.97 -15.77
CA GLN A 241 -6.07 1.96 -16.60
C GLN A 241 -7.15 2.53 -17.52
N ARG A 242 -7.70 3.70 -17.20
CA ARG A 242 -8.76 4.37 -17.96
C ARG A 242 -8.23 5.38 -18.97
N ASN A 243 -6.90 5.55 -19.06
CA ASN A 243 -6.29 6.58 -19.88
C ASN A 243 -5.63 5.99 -21.15
N PRO A 244 -6.23 6.15 -22.34
CA PRO A 244 -5.67 5.62 -23.57
C PRO A 244 -4.33 6.27 -23.97
N SER A 245 -4.15 7.57 -23.69
CA SER A 245 -2.96 8.35 -24.04
C SER A 245 -1.70 7.78 -23.36
N LEU A 246 -1.82 7.42 -22.08
CA LEU A 246 -0.75 6.76 -21.34
C LEU A 246 -0.39 5.39 -21.95
N VAL A 247 -1.38 4.54 -22.21
CA VAL A 247 -1.13 3.19 -22.73
C VAL A 247 -0.48 3.24 -24.11
N GLN A 248 -0.90 4.17 -24.96
CA GLN A 248 -0.24 4.43 -26.25
C GLN A 248 1.19 4.92 -26.09
N SER A 249 1.45 5.80 -25.12
CA SER A 249 2.80 6.31 -24.86
C SER A 249 3.73 5.18 -24.42
N ILE A 250 3.25 4.29 -23.55
CA ILE A 250 3.99 3.08 -23.14
C ILE A 250 4.24 2.17 -24.35
N ASP A 251 3.22 1.90 -25.18
CA ASP A 251 3.35 1.08 -26.39
C ASP A 251 4.39 1.64 -27.36
N GLN A 252 4.34 2.95 -27.65
CA GLN A 252 5.30 3.62 -28.54
C GLN A 252 6.74 3.55 -28.00
N LEU A 253 6.93 3.74 -26.70
CA LEU A 253 8.24 3.60 -26.06
C LEU A 253 8.76 2.17 -26.18
N LEU A 254 7.92 1.17 -25.88
CA LEU A 254 8.28 -0.24 -26.01
C LEU A 254 8.62 -0.63 -27.45
N MET A 255 7.88 -0.12 -28.44
CA MET A 255 8.15 -0.36 -29.86
C MET A 255 9.42 0.35 -30.36
N SER A 256 9.92 1.34 -29.62
CA SER A 256 11.18 2.03 -29.96
C SER A 256 12.43 1.27 -29.50
N PHE A 257 12.29 0.35 -28.54
CA PHE A 257 13.40 -0.42 -27.97
C PHE A 257 13.94 -1.46 -28.95
N ARG A 258 15.26 -1.65 -28.92
CA ARG A 258 15.89 -2.80 -29.58
C ARG A 258 15.67 -4.06 -28.75
N GLY A 259 16.00 -5.22 -29.33
CA GLY A 259 15.79 -6.51 -28.66
C GLY A 259 16.50 -6.62 -27.30
N GLU A 260 17.73 -6.10 -27.17
CA GLU A 260 18.48 -6.12 -25.91
C GLU A 260 17.86 -5.17 -24.87
N ASP A 261 17.60 -3.91 -25.28
CA ASP A 261 16.93 -2.89 -24.47
C ASP A 261 15.56 -3.38 -23.94
N PHE A 262 14.78 -4.05 -24.79
CA PHE A 262 13.50 -4.62 -24.38
C PHE A 262 13.66 -5.70 -23.31
N LEU A 263 14.65 -6.60 -23.47
CA LEU A 263 14.91 -7.66 -22.50
C LEU A 263 15.41 -7.10 -21.16
N GLU A 264 16.14 -5.98 -21.18
CA GLU A 264 16.58 -5.27 -19.98
C GLU A 264 15.38 -4.65 -19.23
N ALA A 265 14.47 -3.97 -19.92
CA ALA A 265 13.29 -3.35 -19.30
C ALA A 265 12.26 -4.37 -18.79
N LEU A 266 12.21 -5.56 -19.41
CA LEU A 266 11.12 -6.53 -19.23
C LEU A 266 10.84 -6.95 -17.78
N PRO A 267 11.83 -7.21 -16.90
CA PRO A 267 11.56 -7.63 -15.53
C PRO A 267 10.85 -6.56 -14.71
N ALA A 268 11.34 -5.32 -14.72
CA ALA A 268 10.74 -4.19 -14.01
C ALA A 268 9.37 -3.84 -14.60
N MET A 269 9.23 -3.91 -15.93
CA MET A 269 7.92 -3.75 -16.59
C MET A 269 6.91 -4.81 -16.12
N ARG A 270 7.30 -6.09 -16.06
CA ARG A 270 6.41 -7.14 -15.56
C ARG A 270 5.99 -6.89 -14.12
N LEU A 271 6.92 -6.43 -13.27
CA LEU A 271 6.63 -6.05 -11.89
C LEU A 271 5.62 -4.91 -11.82
N ALA A 272 5.81 -3.82 -12.59
CA ALA A 272 4.88 -2.71 -12.64
C ALA A 272 3.46 -3.16 -13.02
N PHE A 273 3.33 -4.08 -13.98
CA PHE A 273 2.02 -4.61 -14.36
C PHE A 273 1.41 -5.58 -13.34
N THR A 274 2.11 -6.00 -12.28
CA THR A 274 1.49 -6.83 -11.21
C THR A 274 0.44 -6.07 -10.40
N PHE A 275 0.48 -4.73 -10.41
CA PHE A 275 -0.56 -3.91 -9.80
C PHE A 275 -1.93 -4.06 -10.47
N PHE A 276 -2.03 -4.58 -11.68
CA PHE A 276 -3.31 -4.78 -12.37
C PHE A 276 -3.75 -6.25 -12.34
N THR A 277 -5.05 -6.45 -12.10
CA THR A 277 -5.71 -7.75 -12.25
C THR A 277 -5.74 -8.18 -13.72
N PRO A 278 -5.93 -9.49 -14.01
CA PRO A 278 -6.06 -9.96 -15.40
C PRO A 278 -7.15 -9.23 -16.19
N ARG A 279 -8.27 -8.90 -15.54
CA ARG A 279 -9.39 -8.16 -16.16
C ARG A 279 -9.00 -6.74 -16.56
N GLU A 280 -8.26 -6.04 -15.70
CA GLU A 280 -7.83 -4.66 -15.99
C GLU A 280 -6.76 -4.63 -17.07
N LYS A 281 -5.82 -5.59 -17.08
CA LYS A 281 -4.87 -5.76 -18.18
C LYS A 281 -5.57 -5.95 -19.52
N HIS A 282 -6.59 -6.82 -19.55
CA HIS A 282 -7.39 -7.03 -20.75
C HIS A 282 -8.11 -5.73 -21.18
N HIS A 283 -8.64 -4.96 -20.24
CA HIS A 283 -9.25 -3.66 -20.54
C HIS A 283 -8.25 -2.66 -21.14
N MET A 284 -7.03 -2.56 -20.59
CA MET A 284 -5.97 -1.71 -21.11
C MET A 284 -5.56 -2.11 -22.53
N LEU A 285 -5.43 -3.42 -22.79
CA LEU A 285 -5.12 -3.94 -24.13
C LEU A 285 -6.21 -3.64 -25.16
N ASN A 286 -7.48 -3.84 -24.80
CA ASN A 286 -8.59 -3.51 -25.69
C ASN A 286 -8.63 -2.02 -26.01
N THR A 287 -8.42 -1.17 -25.00
CA THR A 287 -8.33 0.28 -25.17
C THR A 287 -7.21 0.67 -26.12
N LEU A 288 -6.03 0.04 -25.97
CA LEU A 288 -4.91 0.24 -26.87
C LEU A 288 -5.26 -0.17 -28.31
N PHE A 289 -5.81 -1.38 -28.50
CA PHE A 289 -6.18 -1.88 -29.83
C PHE A 289 -7.22 -1.01 -30.51
N GLU A 290 -8.28 -0.61 -29.80
CA GLU A 290 -9.28 0.32 -30.31
C GLU A 290 -8.64 1.63 -30.76
N SER A 291 -7.72 2.16 -29.95
CA SER A 291 -7.06 3.43 -30.24
C SER A 291 -6.08 3.37 -31.42
N LEU A 292 -5.46 2.20 -31.66
CA LEU A 292 -4.64 1.91 -32.83
C LEU A 292 -5.49 1.54 -34.08
N GLY A 293 -6.82 1.50 -33.95
CA GLY A 293 -7.71 1.03 -35.01
C GLY A 293 -7.58 -0.47 -35.32
N LEU A 294 -6.91 -1.22 -34.44
CA LEU A 294 -6.77 -2.66 -34.51
C LEU A 294 -8.05 -3.28 -33.94
N ARG A 295 -9.03 -3.54 -34.82
CA ARG A 295 -10.17 -4.37 -34.41
C ARG A 295 -9.67 -5.78 -34.15
N GLU A 296 -10.15 -6.42 -33.09
CA GLU A 296 -10.03 -7.87 -32.93
C GLU A 296 -10.46 -8.51 -34.25
N ARG A 297 -9.48 -8.98 -35.02
CA ARG A 297 -9.77 -9.91 -36.09
C ARG A 297 -10.12 -11.17 -35.35
N PRO A 298 -11.35 -11.71 -35.47
CA PRO A 298 -11.59 -13.05 -34.97
C PRO A 298 -10.46 -13.91 -35.52
N LEU A 299 -9.78 -14.64 -34.64
CA LEU A 299 -8.79 -15.62 -35.07
C LEU A 299 -9.40 -16.36 -36.24
N THR A 300 -8.77 -16.27 -37.41
CA THR A 300 -9.29 -16.87 -38.62
C THR A 300 -9.64 -18.30 -38.26
N ALA A 301 -10.92 -18.69 -38.42
CA ALA A 301 -11.32 -20.05 -38.13
C ALA A 301 -10.34 -20.96 -38.87
N LEU A 302 -9.54 -21.70 -38.11
CA LEU A 302 -8.66 -22.69 -38.68
C LEU A 302 -9.59 -23.71 -39.32
N GLU A 303 -9.60 -23.76 -40.66
CA GLU A 303 -10.30 -24.82 -41.38
C GLU A 303 -9.49 -26.09 -41.18
N VAL A 304 -9.88 -26.86 -40.16
CA VAL A 304 -9.30 -28.14 -39.82
C VAL A 304 -10.30 -29.22 -40.19
N ASP A 305 -9.86 -30.27 -40.88
CA ASP A 305 -10.71 -31.44 -41.09
C ASP A 305 -11.02 -32.15 -39.75
N ALA A 306 -12.08 -32.95 -39.73
CA ALA A 306 -12.54 -33.60 -38.50
C ALA A 306 -11.50 -34.57 -37.90
N GLU A 307 -10.61 -35.10 -38.74
CA GLU A 307 -9.56 -36.04 -38.33
C GLU A 307 -8.45 -35.32 -37.57
N THR A 308 -7.93 -34.23 -38.14
CA THR A 308 -6.90 -33.38 -37.53
C THR A 308 -7.43 -32.70 -36.26
N ALA A 309 -8.71 -32.32 -36.23
CA ALA A 309 -9.33 -31.77 -35.02
C ALA A 309 -9.42 -32.82 -33.90
N ALA A 310 -9.75 -34.07 -34.22
CA ALA A 310 -9.78 -35.17 -33.26
C ALA A 310 -8.39 -35.51 -32.73
N GLU A 311 -7.37 -35.51 -33.59
CA GLU A 311 -5.98 -35.71 -33.20
C GLU A 311 -5.47 -34.59 -32.27
N ALA A 312 -5.79 -33.33 -32.58
CA ALA A 312 -5.42 -32.18 -31.76
C ALA A 312 -6.09 -32.24 -30.37
N LEU A 313 -7.38 -32.56 -30.30
CA LEU A 313 -8.10 -32.73 -29.03
C LEU A 313 -7.56 -33.89 -28.20
N ALA A 314 -7.20 -35.01 -28.85
CA ALA A 314 -6.56 -36.15 -28.17
C ALA A 314 -5.16 -35.78 -27.64
N LEU A 315 -4.39 -35.01 -28.39
CA LEU A 315 -3.09 -34.49 -27.96
C LEU A 315 -3.24 -33.54 -26.78
N GLU A 316 -4.18 -32.59 -26.86
CA GLU A 316 -4.48 -31.64 -25.80
C GLU A 316 -4.88 -32.36 -24.50
N SER A 317 -5.76 -33.36 -24.60
CA SER A 317 -6.19 -34.18 -23.46
C SER A 317 -5.00 -34.89 -22.80
N ARG A 318 -4.09 -35.47 -23.60
CA ARG A 318 -2.86 -36.10 -23.11
C ARG A 318 -1.90 -35.10 -22.45
N VAL A 319 -1.78 -33.89 -23.00
CA VAL A 319 -0.95 -32.83 -22.42
C VAL A 319 -1.51 -32.42 -21.08
N PHE A 320 -2.82 -32.22 -20.96
CA PHE A 320 -3.45 -31.86 -19.68
C PHE A 320 -3.34 -32.97 -18.64
N GLU A 321 -3.52 -34.24 -19.01
CA GLU A 321 -3.27 -35.37 -18.09
C GLU A 321 -1.81 -35.39 -17.58
N ILE A 322 -0.84 -35.08 -18.44
CA ILE A 322 0.57 -35.01 -18.06
C ILE A 322 0.80 -33.82 -17.12
N VAL A 323 0.26 -32.64 -17.43
CA VAL A 323 0.37 -31.43 -16.62
C VAL A 323 -0.21 -31.66 -15.21
N GLU A 324 -1.36 -32.34 -15.11
CA GLU A 324 -1.96 -32.74 -13.83
C GLU A 324 -1.11 -33.76 -13.08
N ARG A 325 -0.59 -34.79 -13.76
CA ARG A 325 0.31 -35.78 -13.14
C ARG A 325 1.53 -35.15 -12.50
N TYR A 326 2.06 -34.07 -13.09
CA TYR A 326 3.22 -33.35 -12.58
C TYR A 326 2.87 -32.15 -11.70
N GLY A 327 1.59 -31.92 -11.37
CA GLY A 327 1.15 -30.84 -10.48
C GLY A 327 1.46 -29.43 -11.01
N LEU A 328 1.58 -29.28 -12.33
CA LEU A 328 1.93 -28.01 -12.99
C LEU A 328 0.70 -27.13 -13.28
N ARG A 329 -0.49 -27.63 -12.95
CA ARG A 329 -1.72 -26.84 -12.92
C ARG A 329 -1.84 -26.28 -11.50
N GLY A 330 -1.90 -24.96 -11.37
CA GLY A 330 -2.19 -24.32 -10.08
C GLY A 330 -3.44 -24.96 -9.48
N SER A 331 -3.38 -25.26 -8.19
CA SER A 331 -4.54 -25.66 -7.40
C SER A 331 -5.69 -24.71 -7.70
N GLU A 332 -6.87 -25.26 -8.01
CA GLU A 332 -8.12 -24.52 -7.84
C GLU A 332 -8.26 -24.23 -6.33
N GLU A 333 -7.73 -23.08 -5.91
CA GLU A 333 -8.15 -22.33 -4.74
C GLU A 333 -8.74 -21.00 -5.22
#